data_AF-A0A3N0ZEK0-F1
#
_entry.id   AF-A0A3N0ZEK0-F1
#
_cell.length_a   1.000
_cell.length_b   1.000
_cell.length_c   1.000
_cell.angle_alpha   90.00
_cell.angle_beta   90.00
_cell.angle_gamma   90.00
#
_symmetry.space_group_name_H-M   'P 1'
#
loop_
_entity.id
_entity.type
_entity.pdbx_description
1 polymer ?
#
loop_
_entity_poly.entity_id
_entity_poly.type
_entity_poly.pdbx_seq_one_letter_code
_entity_poly.pdbx_strand_id
1 'polypeptide(L)'
;MFVSEIEEQNSEFKITPYLSDNLGNLDNIFIFLETYQKSPKYDSVDIVYQIVNPKNKDEYRSSRKTFSLKNNQQIFFPLVKPVSLKNGSYFLRVTALKPSRTSDSNFTPSEILSVSERAFEITPSISNQVLTNLDKSIRQLKYVAYQSDIDYINQAPDPEEKKKRFLEFWKKLDPTPSTEYNEAFEEYYERVYYANANFKSYIEGWQTDRGMVYIVLGPPATIQTQSDFYSNRNYEIWNYANRTFIFVDYSGFGDYRLYSPPTFNEKYSYR
;
A
#
# COMPACT_ATOMS: atom_id res chain seq x y z
N MET A 1 -12.22 -12.16 13.18
CA MET A 1 -11.19 -11.10 13.24
C MET A 1 -10.03 -11.46 12.33
N PHE A 2 -9.18 -10.48 12.02
CA PHE A 2 -7.91 -10.76 11.33
C PHE A 2 -6.80 -11.05 12.34
N VAL A 3 -5.87 -11.90 11.92
CA VAL A 3 -4.72 -12.36 12.71
C VAL A 3 -3.48 -12.28 11.83
N SER A 4 -2.42 -11.64 12.31
CA SER A 4 -1.17 -11.47 11.57
C SER A 4 -0.24 -12.67 11.72
N GLU A 5 -0.31 -13.38 12.85
CA GLU A 5 0.59 -14.49 13.16
C GLU A 5 -0.09 -15.54 14.05
N ILE A 6 0.26 -16.80 13.80
CA ILE A 6 -0.19 -17.97 14.58
C ILE A 6 1.03 -18.84 14.84
N GLU A 7 1.38 -19.04 16.10
CA GLU A 7 2.46 -19.92 16.54
C GLU A 7 1.87 -21.09 17.34
N GLU A 8 2.30 -22.32 17.03
CA GLU A 8 1.96 -23.48 17.85
C GLU A 8 3.03 -23.65 18.96
N GLN A 9 2.60 -23.63 20.22
CA GLN A 9 3.45 -23.85 21.39
C GLN A 9 2.78 -24.88 22.30
N ASN A 10 3.43 -26.03 22.52
CA ASN A 10 3.00 -27.05 23.48
C ASN A 10 1.54 -27.52 23.31
N SER A 11 1.06 -27.67 22.07
CA SER A 11 -0.35 -28.01 21.71
C SER A 11 -1.37 -26.88 21.91
N GLU A 12 -0.92 -25.65 22.19
CA GLU A 12 -1.76 -24.44 22.21
C GLU A 12 -1.33 -23.49 21.09
N PHE A 13 -2.29 -22.72 20.55
CA PHE A 13 -2.01 -21.70 19.55
C PHE A 13 -1.89 -20.33 20.21
N LYS A 14 -0.73 -19.69 20.03
CA LYS A 14 -0.53 -18.28 20.34
C LYS A 14 -0.93 -17.46 19.12
N ILE A 15 -1.88 -16.54 19.31
CA ILE A 15 -2.52 -15.77 18.24
C ILE A 15 -2.16 -14.30 18.41
N THR A 16 -1.58 -13.69 17.38
CA THR A 16 -1.31 -12.24 17.34
C THR A 16 -2.44 -11.54 16.57
N PRO A 17 -3.30 -10.76 17.24
CA PRO A 17 -4.42 -10.10 16.58
C PRO A 17 -3.93 -8.98 15.65
N TYR A 18 -4.52 -8.88 14.46
CA TYR A 18 -4.32 -7.73 13.59
C TYR A 18 -5.46 -6.72 13.79
N LEU A 19 -5.13 -5.55 14.30
CA LEU A 19 -6.09 -4.55 14.73
C LEU A 19 -6.49 -3.56 13.64
N SER A 20 -5.63 -3.36 12.64
CA SER A 20 -5.91 -2.49 11.49
C SER A 20 -6.89 -3.15 10.51
N ASP A 21 -7.63 -2.32 9.78
CA ASP A 21 -8.50 -2.78 8.70
C ASP A 21 -7.79 -2.74 7.34
N ASN A 22 -6.60 -2.14 7.22
CA ASN A 22 -5.83 -2.15 5.97
C ASN A 22 -5.05 -3.46 5.82
N LEU A 23 -5.38 -4.27 4.81
CA LEU A 23 -4.69 -5.54 4.52
C LEU A 23 -3.73 -5.45 3.32
N GLY A 24 -3.47 -4.23 2.83
CA GLY A 24 -2.63 -3.99 1.65
C GLY A 24 -1.21 -4.54 1.77
N ASN A 25 -0.62 -4.50 2.97
CA ASN A 25 0.82 -4.72 3.19
C ASN A 25 1.17 -6.08 3.79
N LEU A 26 0.19 -6.85 4.24
CA LEU A 26 0.42 -8.14 4.88
C LEU A 26 0.43 -9.25 3.85
N ASP A 27 1.55 -9.93 3.65
CA ASP A 27 1.60 -11.09 2.76
C ASP A 27 0.82 -12.28 3.35
N ASN A 28 0.90 -12.45 4.67
CA ASN A 28 0.21 -13.50 5.41
C ASN A 28 -0.78 -12.89 6.38
N ILE A 29 -2.05 -13.28 6.24
CA ILE A 29 -3.08 -12.94 7.21
C ILE A 29 -4.04 -14.11 7.36
N PHE A 30 -4.54 -14.31 8.57
CA PHE A 30 -5.45 -15.39 8.91
C PHE A 30 -6.81 -14.82 9.27
N ILE A 31 -7.86 -15.56 8.89
CA ILE A 31 -9.20 -15.34 9.39
C ILE A 31 -9.30 -16.15 10.68
N PHE A 32 -9.65 -15.50 11.78
CA PHE A 32 -10.02 -16.16 13.02
C PHE A 32 -11.51 -15.99 13.28
N LEU A 33 -12.17 -17.07 13.69
CA LEU A 33 -13.57 -17.08 14.06
C LEU A 33 -13.82 -18.06 15.22
N GLU A 34 -14.86 -17.78 15.98
CA GLU A 34 -15.35 -18.65 17.03
C GLU A 34 -16.74 -19.16 16.66
N THR A 35 -16.93 -20.46 16.76
CA THR A 35 -18.23 -21.09 16.52
C THR A 35 -18.91 -21.41 17.84
N TYR A 36 -20.18 -21.05 17.94
CA TYR A 36 -21.03 -21.31 19.09
C TYR A 36 -22.25 -22.10 18.65
N GLN A 37 -22.47 -23.26 19.27
CA GLN A 37 -23.60 -24.12 18.94
C GLN A 37 -24.59 -24.14 20.09
N LYS A 38 -25.76 -23.51 19.90
CA LYS A 38 -26.84 -23.50 20.92
C LYS A 38 -27.43 -24.89 21.18
N SER A 39 -27.38 -25.79 20.21
CA SER A 39 -27.84 -27.19 20.32
C SER A 39 -27.04 -28.08 19.35
N PRO A 40 -26.45 -29.21 19.80
CA PRO A 40 -25.55 -30.05 19.02
C PRO A 40 -26.28 -30.82 17.91
N LYS A 41 -26.62 -30.10 16.84
CA LYS A 41 -27.33 -30.61 15.65
C LYS A 41 -26.39 -31.16 14.57
N TYR A 42 -25.15 -30.68 14.55
CA TYR A 42 -24.14 -31.03 13.56
C TYR A 42 -22.80 -31.26 14.25
N ASP A 43 -22.09 -32.31 13.86
CA ASP A 43 -20.75 -32.64 14.38
C ASP A 43 -19.62 -31.90 13.64
N SER A 44 -19.97 -31.19 12.56
CA SER A 44 -19.06 -30.38 11.75
C SER A 44 -19.79 -29.18 11.14
N VAL A 45 -19.01 -28.25 10.61
CA VAL A 45 -19.47 -27.10 9.85
C VAL A 45 -18.60 -26.91 8.63
N ASP A 46 -19.23 -26.53 7.53
CA ASP A 46 -18.51 -26.11 6.33
C ASP A 46 -18.40 -24.59 6.31
N ILE A 47 -17.22 -24.09 5.99
CA ILE A 47 -16.96 -22.65 5.90
C ILE A 47 -16.54 -22.30 4.48
N VAL A 48 -17.18 -21.26 3.95
CA VAL A 48 -16.77 -20.55 2.73
C VAL A 48 -16.58 -19.09 3.10
N TYR A 49 -15.50 -18.48 2.62
CA TYR A 49 -15.32 -17.04 2.70
C TYR A 49 -15.30 -16.40 1.32
N GLN A 50 -15.77 -15.15 1.26
CA GLN A 50 -15.82 -14.34 0.06
C GLN A 50 -15.19 -12.98 0.35
N ILE A 51 -14.47 -12.45 -0.65
CA ILE A 51 -14.08 -11.05 -0.68
C ILE A 51 -15.06 -10.36 -1.62
N VAL A 52 -15.82 -9.42 -1.07
CA VAL A 52 -16.92 -8.75 -1.77
C VAL A 52 -16.58 -7.27 -1.90
N ASN A 53 -16.73 -6.72 -3.10
CA ASN A 53 -16.54 -5.28 -3.30
C ASN A 53 -17.77 -4.46 -2.85
N PRO A 54 -17.69 -3.12 -2.81
CA PRO A 54 -18.81 -2.28 -2.37
C PRO A 54 -20.05 -2.34 -3.28
N LYS A 55 -19.90 -2.88 -4.50
CA LYS A 55 -21.01 -3.13 -5.44
C LYS A 55 -21.65 -4.51 -5.23
N ASN A 56 -21.33 -5.17 -4.12
CA ASN A 56 -21.79 -6.52 -3.73
C ASN A 56 -21.44 -7.62 -4.75
N LYS A 57 -20.33 -7.44 -5.49
CA LYS A 57 -19.77 -8.44 -6.40
C LYS A 57 -18.66 -9.22 -5.70
N ASP A 58 -18.70 -10.54 -5.80
CA ASP A 58 -17.62 -11.43 -5.38
C ASP A 58 -16.37 -11.16 -6.24
N GLU A 59 -15.30 -10.65 -5.62
CA GLU A 59 -13.97 -10.60 -6.22
C GLU A 59 -13.21 -11.92 -5.99
N TYR A 60 -13.57 -12.63 -4.92
CA TYR A 60 -13.04 -13.95 -4.62
C TYR A 60 -14.02 -14.76 -3.78
N ARG A 61 -13.94 -16.08 -3.94
CA ARG A 61 -14.66 -17.06 -3.14
C ARG A 61 -13.75 -18.25 -2.89
N SER A 62 -13.63 -18.67 -1.64
CA SER A 62 -12.84 -19.84 -1.27
C SER A 62 -13.54 -21.14 -1.65
N SER A 63 -12.76 -22.22 -1.75
CA SER A 63 -13.35 -23.56 -1.65
C SER A 63 -13.98 -23.75 -0.28
N ARG A 64 -14.90 -24.71 -0.19
CA ARG A 64 -15.48 -25.14 1.07
C ARG A 64 -14.43 -25.84 1.93
N LYS A 65 -14.33 -25.48 3.21
CA LYS A 65 -13.48 -26.15 4.21
C LYS A 65 -14.32 -26.65 5.37
N THR A 66 -14.21 -27.93 5.67
CA THR A 66 -14.93 -28.58 6.76
C THR A 66 -14.12 -28.52 8.04
N PHE A 67 -14.76 -28.13 9.14
CA PHE A 67 -14.20 -28.15 10.48
C PHE A 67 -15.12 -28.98 11.37
N SER A 68 -14.55 -29.88 12.18
CA SER A 68 -15.30 -30.50 13.28
C SER A 68 -15.83 -29.42 14.19
N LEU A 69 -16.97 -29.66 14.86
CA LEU A 69 -17.54 -28.77 15.85
C LEU A 69 -17.42 -29.40 17.24
N LYS A 70 -17.02 -28.58 18.21
CA LYS A 70 -17.17 -28.80 19.65
C LYS A 70 -18.02 -27.65 20.23
N ASN A 71 -18.47 -27.75 21.49
CA ASN A 71 -19.36 -26.75 22.12
C ASN A 71 -18.91 -25.30 21.87
N ASN A 72 -17.61 -25.02 22.07
CA ASN A 72 -16.92 -23.81 21.64
C ASN A 72 -15.66 -24.23 20.88
N GLN A 73 -15.45 -23.68 19.69
CA GLN A 73 -14.27 -23.97 18.90
C GLN A 73 -13.74 -22.72 18.22
N GLN A 74 -12.43 -22.53 18.37
CA GLN A 74 -11.67 -21.53 17.62
C GLN A 74 -11.24 -22.15 16.30
N ILE A 75 -11.50 -21.43 15.23
CA ILE A 75 -11.13 -21.82 13.88
C ILE A 75 -10.30 -20.69 13.30
N PHE A 76 -9.17 -21.05 12.71
CA PHE A 76 -8.38 -20.13 11.91
C PHE A 76 -7.92 -20.76 10.61
N PHE A 77 -7.79 -19.95 9.58
CA PHE A 77 -7.25 -20.37 8.28
C PHE A 77 -6.68 -19.18 7.52
N PRO A 78 -5.68 -19.39 6.65
CA PRO A 78 -5.09 -18.31 5.87
C PRO A 78 -6.14 -17.68 4.94
N LEU A 79 -6.17 -16.35 4.90
CA LEU A 79 -6.87 -15.57 3.90
C LEU A 79 -6.01 -15.53 2.63
N VAL A 80 -6.47 -16.19 1.58
CA VAL A 80 -5.88 -16.01 0.25
C VAL A 80 -6.32 -14.67 -0.30
N LYS A 81 -5.37 -13.73 -0.47
CA LYS A 81 -5.60 -12.47 -1.17
C LYS A 81 -5.42 -12.66 -2.68
N PRO A 82 -6.44 -12.37 -3.51
CA PRO A 82 -6.30 -12.35 -4.96
C PRO A 82 -5.31 -11.26 -5.38
N VAL A 83 -4.43 -11.57 -6.34
CA VAL A 83 -3.46 -10.62 -6.92
C VAL A 83 -4.16 -9.42 -7.58
N SER A 84 -5.44 -9.56 -7.96
CA SER A 84 -6.22 -8.57 -8.70
C SER A 84 -7.00 -7.58 -7.83
N LEU A 85 -6.92 -7.65 -6.50
CA LEU A 85 -7.65 -6.69 -5.66
C LEU A 85 -7.11 -5.27 -5.91
N LYS A 86 -8.01 -4.37 -6.26
CA LYS A 86 -7.69 -2.96 -6.51
C LYS A 86 -7.65 -2.21 -5.19
N ASN A 87 -7.15 -0.98 -5.25
CA ASN A 87 -7.30 -0.08 -4.12
C ASN A 87 -8.80 0.15 -3.83
N GLY A 88 -9.21 0.00 -2.58
CA GLY A 88 -10.55 0.33 -2.11
C GLY A 88 -11.00 -0.46 -0.89
N SER A 89 -12.23 -0.20 -0.47
CA SER A 89 -12.88 -0.91 0.63
C SER A 89 -13.52 -2.21 0.13
N TYR A 90 -13.47 -3.25 0.95
CA TYR A 90 -14.02 -4.57 0.70
C TYR A 90 -14.70 -5.11 1.96
N PHE A 91 -15.51 -6.15 1.78
CA PHE A 91 -16.06 -6.95 2.87
C PHE A 91 -15.50 -8.37 2.80
N LEU A 92 -15.00 -8.86 3.92
CA LEU A 92 -14.80 -10.28 4.13
C LEU A 92 -16.13 -10.84 4.64
N ARG A 93 -16.80 -11.64 3.81
CA ARG A 93 -18.00 -12.39 4.19
C ARG A 93 -17.61 -13.83 4.49
N VAL A 94 -17.92 -14.31 5.68
CA VAL A 94 -17.72 -15.71 6.09
C VAL A 94 -19.08 -16.35 6.27
N THR A 95 -19.33 -17.43 5.54
CA THR A 95 -20.59 -18.18 5.58
C THR A 95 -20.35 -19.57 6.16
N ALA A 96 -21.05 -19.86 7.25
CA ALA A 96 -21.13 -21.19 7.83
C ALA A 96 -22.30 -21.95 7.17
N LEU A 97 -22.02 -23.15 6.69
CA LEU A 97 -22.92 -23.98 5.92
C LEU A 97 -23.13 -25.33 6.60
N LYS A 98 -24.26 -25.97 6.30
CA LYS A 98 -24.48 -27.38 6.63
C LYS A 98 -23.35 -28.25 6.03
N PRO A 99 -22.87 -29.27 6.75
CA PRO A 99 -21.87 -30.20 6.23
C PRO A 99 -22.31 -30.84 4.93
N SER A 100 -21.41 -30.89 3.96
CA SER A 100 -21.62 -31.48 2.65
C SER A 100 -20.46 -32.37 2.26
N ARG A 101 -20.72 -33.38 1.42
CA ARG A 101 -19.67 -34.27 0.88
C ARG A 101 -18.93 -33.66 -0.31
N THR A 102 -19.38 -32.52 -0.81
CA THR A 102 -18.77 -31.81 -1.94
C THR A 102 -17.86 -30.69 -1.41
N SER A 103 -16.76 -30.42 -2.12
CA SER A 103 -15.88 -29.28 -1.87
C SER A 103 -16.28 -28.02 -2.66
N ASP A 104 -17.43 -28.04 -3.35
CA ASP A 104 -17.92 -26.92 -4.15
C ASP A 104 -18.18 -25.69 -3.26
N SER A 105 -17.73 -24.56 -3.78
CA SER A 105 -17.90 -23.22 -3.20
C SER A 105 -19.30 -22.65 -3.40
N ASN A 106 -20.08 -23.21 -4.34
CA ASN A 106 -21.48 -22.85 -4.53
C ASN A 106 -22.35 -23.47 -3.43
N PHE A 107 -23.37 -22.72 -3.04
CA PHE A 107 -24.36 -23.15 -2.05
C PHE A 107 -25.67 -22.42 -2.25
N THR A 108 -26.74 -23.03 -1.76
CA THR A 108 -28.08 -22.45 -1.76
C THR A 108 -28.37 -21.76 -0.42
N PRO A 109 -29.31 -20.79 -0.38
CA PRO A 109 -29.72 -20.14 0.88
C PRO A 109 -30.16 -21.13 1.97
N SER A 110 -30.71 -22.28 1.57
CA SER A 110 -31.16 -23.33 2.49
C SER A 110 -30.04 -24.05 3.24
N GLU A 111 -28.80 -23.95 2.76
CA GLU A 111 -27.61 -24.56 3.38
C GLU A 111 -26.97 -23.64 4.41
N ILE A 112 -27.33 -22.35 4.44
CA ILE A 112 -26.73 -21.35 5.31
C ILE A 112 -27.16 -21.57 6.75
N LEU A 113 -26.17 -21.71 7.63
CA LEU A 113 -26.36 -21.74 9.08
C LEU A 113 -26.14 -20.36 9.69
N SER A 114 -25.13 -19.62 9.21
CA SER A 114 -24.81 -18.27 9.68
C SER A 114 -23.96 -17.52 8.65
N VAL A 115 -24.02 -16.19 8.69
CA VAL A 115 -23.18 -15.29 7.90
C VAL A 115 -22.62 -14.23 8.83
N SER A 116 -21.32 -13.95 8.70
CA SER A 116 -20.64 -12.84 9.35
C SER A 116 -19.89 -12.02 8.32
N GLU A 117 -19.89 -10.70 8.48
CA GLU A 117 -19.18 -9.78 7.58
C GLU A 117 -18.29 -8.84 8.39
N ARG A 118 -17.12 -8.54 7.85
CA ARG A 118 -16.21 -7.49 8.36
C ARG A 118 -15.69 -6.66 7.20
N ALA A 119 -15.74 -5.33 7.33
CA ALA A 119 -15.10 -4.42 6.39
C ALA A 119 -13.57 -4.46 6.53
N PHE A 120 -12.87 -4.27 5.42
CA PHE A 120 -11.43 -4.07 5.39
C PHE A 120 -11.05 -3.23 4.17
N GLU A 121 -9.84 -2.69 4.17
CA GLU A 121 -9.31 -1.87 3.08
C GLU A 121 -8.14 -2.57 2.41
N ILE A 122 -8.06 -2.46 1.10
CA ILE A 122 -6.84 -2.70 0.35
C ILE A 122 -6.35 -1.34 -0.07
N THR A 123 -5.42 -0.79 0.69
CA THR A 123 -4.59 0.32 0.27
C THR A 123 -3.17 -0.23 0.24
N PRO A 124 -2.71 -0.76 -0.92
CA PRO A 124 -1.33 -1.19 -1.06
C PRO A 124 -0.47 0.00 -0.67
N SER A 125 0.35 -0.14 0.36
CA SER A 125 1.28 0.94 0.70
C SER A 125 2.13 1.22 -0.52
N ILE A 126 2.47 2.50 -0.64
CA ILE A 126 3.58 2.91 -1.48
C ILE A 126 4.82 2.08 -1.13
N SER A 127 4.94 1.64 0.14
CA SER A 127 6.00 0.76 0.61
C SER A 127 6.15 -0.51 -0.22
N ASN A 128 5.08 -1.22 -0.58
CA ASN A 128 5.24 -2.44 -1.38
C ASN A 128 5.72 -2.13 -2.81
N GLN A 129 5.17 -1.10 -3.45
CA GLN A 129 5.60 -0.69 -4.79
C GLN A 129 7.07 -0.23 -4.81
N VAL A 130 7.50 0.51 -3.79
CA VAL A 130 8.88 0.96 -3.59
C VAL A 130 9.82 -0.23 -3.39
N LEU A 131 9.42 -1.21 -2.58
CA LEU A 131 10.25 -2.39 -2.29
C LEU A 131 10.41 -3.32 -3.50
N THR A 132 9.46 -3.36 -4.44
CA THR A 132 9.62 -4.16 -5.67
C THR A 132 10.77 -3.70 -6.58
N ASN A 133 11.18 -2.43 -6.51
CA ASN A 133 12.32 -1.90 -7.25
C ASN A 133 13.23 -1.08 -6.35
N LEU A 134 13.78 -1.76 -5.33
CA LEU A 134 14.56 -1.15 -4.26
C LEU A 134 15.73 -0.28 -4.77
N ASP A 135 16.49 -0.72 -5.78
CA ASP A 135 17.60 0.07 -6.32
C ASP A 135 17.14 1.39 -6.95
N LYS A 136 15.97 1.40 -7.60
CA LYS A 136 15.38 2.64 -8.14
C LYS A 136 14.93 3.55 -7.01
N SER A 137 14.28 2.99 -5.99
CA SER A 137 13.85 3.73 -4.82
C SER A 137 15.02 4.34 -4.04
N ILE A 138 16.13 3.62 -3.91
CA ILE A 138 17.37 4.15 -3.32
C ILE A 138 17.89 5.35 -4.12
N ARG A 139 17.91 5.30 -5.47
CA ARG A 139 18.30 6.47 -6.29
C ARG A 139 17.37 7.65 -6.08
N GLN A 140 16.09 7.38 -5.87
CA GLN A 140 15.10 8.41 -5.62
C GLN A 140 15.31 9.08 -4.26
N LEU A 141 16.03 8.49 -3.30
CA LEU A 141 16.34 9.14 -2.01
C LEU A 141 17.16 10.43 -2.15
N LYS A 142 17.69 10.75 -3.33
CA LYS A 142 18.53 11.95 -3.52
C LYS A 142 17.86 13.27 -3.10
N TYR A 143 16.54 13.33 -2.96
CA TYR A 143 15.85 14.53 -2.49
C TYR A 143 15.62 14.57 -0.98
N VAL A 144 15.83 13.48 -0.24
CA VAL A 144 15.63 13.40 1.22
C VAL A 144 16.91 13.02 1.98
N ALA A 145 17.75 12.19 1.38
CA ALA A 145 18.96 11.64 1.99
C ALA A 145 20.22 12.39 1.57
N TYR A 146 21.27 12.29 2.39
CA TYR A 146 22.62 12.69 1.97
C TYR A 146 23.29 11.56 1.20
N GLN A 147 24.36 11.89 0.45
CA GLN A 147 25.09 10.90 -0.33
C GLN A 147 25.65 9.77 0.56
N SER A 148 26.10 10.10 1.77
CA SER A 148 26.58 9.12 2.76
C SER A 148 25.52 8.09 3.16
N ASP A 149 24.25 8.49 3.27
CA ASP A 149 23.15 7.58 3.60
C ASP A 149 22.88 6.62 2.43
N ILE A 150 22.86 7.16 1.20
CA ILE A 150 22.68 6.38 -0.03
C ILE A 150 23.83 5.38 -0.20
N ASP A 151 25.07 5.81 0.03
CA ASP A 151 26.26 4.96 -0.04
C ASP A 151 26.20 3.86 1.02
N TYR A 152 25.82 4.18 2.25
CA TYR A 152 25.64 3.19 3.32
C TYR A 152 24.61 2.11 2.95
N ILE A 153 23.47 2.49 2.37
CA ILE A 153 22.46 1.52 1.92
C ILE A 153 23.01 0.65 0.77
N ASN A 154 23.70 1.26 -0.20
CA ASN A 154 24.22 0.56 -1.38
C ASN A 154 25.38 -0.41 -1.07
N GLN A 155 26.17 -0.13 -0.03
CA GLN A 155 27.27 -0.98 0.42
C GLN A 155 26.80 -2.18 1.28
N ALA A 156 25.51 -2.46 1.33
CA ALA A 156 25.00 -3.66 1.98
C ALA A 156 25.56 -4.94 1.30
N PRO A 157 25.93 -5.97 2.09
CA PRO A 157 26.53 -7.20 1.57
C PRO A 157 25.56 -8.06 0.75
N ASP A 158 24.26 -7.95 1.01
CA ASP A 158 23.21 -8.73 0.37
C ASP A 158 21.89 -7.93 0.24
N PRO A 159 20.93 -8.40 -0.59
CA PRO A 159 19.66 -7.70 -0.81
C PRO A 159 18.79 -7.51 0.42
N GLU A 160 18.82 -8.43 1.39
CA GLU A 160 18.00 -8.34 2.60
C GLU A 160 18.54 -7.27 3.54
N GLU A 161 19.86 -7.20 3.72
CA GLU A 161 20.51 -6.13 4.47
C GLU A 161 20.37 -4.78 3.76
N LYS A 162 20.39 -4.74 2.41
CA LYS A 162 20.10 -3.51 1.64
C LYS A 162 18.70 -3.00 1.94
N LYS A 163 17.70 -3.88 1.88
CA LYS A 163 16.30 -3.58 2.20
C LYS A 163 16.16 -3.09 3.64
N LYS A 164 16.81 -3.77 4.59
CA LYS A 164 16.82 -3.37 5.99
C LYS A 164 17.39 -1.96 6.20
N ARG A 165 18.57 -1.65 5.63
CA ARG A 165 19.17 -0.30 5.74
C ARG A 165 18.28 0.78 5.14
N PHE A 166 17.62 0.48 4.03
CA PHE A 166 16.65 1.40 3.41
C PHE A 166 15.44 1.66 4.33
N LEU A 167 14.86 0.62 4.93
CA LEU A 167 13.75 0.77 5.89
C LEU A 167 14.19 1.48 7.17
N GLU A 168 15.40 1.22 7.66
CA GLU A 168 15.98 1.90 8.82
C GLU A 168 16.20 3.40 8.57
N PHE A 169 16.59 3.79 7.35
CA PHE A 169 16.69 5.20 6.96
C PHE A 169 15.33 5.90 7.14
N TRP A 170 14.26 5.31 6.60
CA TRP A 170 12.93 5.90 6.72
C TRP A 170 12.38 5.88 8.13
N LYS A 171 12.64 4.82 8.89
CA LYS A 171 12.25 4.74 10.30
C LYS A 171 12.82 5.89 11.15
N LYS A 172 14.00 6.42 10.81
CA LYS A 172 14.58 7.61 11.48
C LYS A 172 13.86 8.91 11.15
N LEU A 173 13.16 8.95 10.02
CA LEU A 173 12.39 10.10 9.53
C LEU A 173 10.89 9.98 9.86
N ASP A 174 10.50 8.93 10.56
CA ASP A 174 9.12 8.66 10.92
C ASP A 174 8.60 9.71 11.92
N PRO A 175 7.60 10.51 11.56
CA PRO A 175 7.02 11.50 12.46
C PRO A 175 6.14 10.85 13.53
N THR A 176 5.63 9.63 13.32
CA THR A 176 4.75 8.91 14.25
C THR A 176 5.24 7.48 14.54
N PRO A 177 6.42 7.31 15.17
CA PRO A 177 7.07 6.00 15.33
C PRO A 177 6.28 4.99 16.20
N SER A 178 5.20 5.43 16.85
CA SER A 178 4.26 4.56 17.57
C SER A 178 3.25 3.85 16.65
N THR A 179 3.19 4.22 15.38
CA THR A 179 2.32 3.59 14.38
C THR A 179 3.16 2.73 13.43
N GLU A 180 2.51 1.78 12.75
CA GLU A 180 3.15 0.99 11.69
C GLU A 180 3.28 1.76 10.37
N TYR A 181 2.71 2.96 10.30
CA TYR A 181 2.62 3.79 9.11
C TYR A 181 3.62 4.95 9.21
N ASN A 182 4.51 5.05 8.24
CA ASN A 182 5.45 6.17 8.18
C ASN A 182 4.94 7.22 7.21
N GLU A 183 4.34 8.29 7.74
CA GLU A 183 3.74 9.34 6.91
C GLU A 183 4.75 10.00 5.97
N ALA A 184 5.99 10.20 6.44
CA ALA A 184 7.05 10.84 5.65
C ALA A 184 7.48 9.97 4.47
N PHE A 185 7.59 8.65 4.68
CA PHE A 185 7.87 7.69 3.62
C PHE A 185 6.78 7.73 2.55
N GLU A 186 5.52 7.64 2.97
CA GLU A 186 4.40 7.53 2.04
C GLU A 186 4.25 8.84 1.25
N GLU A 187 4.20 10.00 1.91
CA GLU A 187 4.09 11.30 1.24
C GLU A 187 5.24 11.52 0.23
N TYR A 188 6.47 11.19 0.62
CA TYR A 188 7.63 11.36 -0.24
C TYR A 188 7.48 10.60 -1.56
N TYR A 189 7.18 9.30 -1.46
CA TYR A 189 7.07 8.47 -2.65
C TYR A 189 5.77 8.71 -3.42
N GLU A 190 4.70 9.18 -2.77
CA GLU A 190 3.51 9.72 -3.44
C GLU A 190 3.89 10.87 -4.38
N ARG A 191 4.71 11.80 -3.90
CA ARG A 191 5.22 12.91 -4.73
C ARG A 191 6.14 12.43 -5.84
N VAL A 192 6.94 11.39 -5.60
CA VAL A 192 7.76 10.75 -6.64
C VAL A 192 6.89 10.12 -7.74
N TYR A 193 5.83 9.40 -7.37
CA TYR A 193 4.88 8.82 -8.33
C TYR A 193 4.15 9.90 -9.12
N TYR A 194 3.67 10.94 -8.43
CA TYR A 194 3.05 12.09 -9.08
C TYR A 194 4.00 12.74 -10.08
N ALA A 195 5.26 12.97 -9.70
CA ALA A 195 6.25 13.53 -10.60
C ALA A 195 6.46 12.65 -11.83
N ASN A 196 6.56 11.34 -11.66
CA ASN A 196 6.70 10.39 -12.77
C ASN A 196 5.48 10.36 -13.71
N ALA A 197 4.28 10.59 -13.18
CA ALA A 197 3.06 10.63 -13.98
C ALA A 197 2.90 11.95 -14.75
N ASN A 198 3.27 13.08 -14.15
CA ASN A 198 2.93 14.41 -14.67
C ASN A 198 4.10 15.15 -15.33
N PHE A 199 5.34 14.87 -14.93
CA PHE A 199 6.52 15.63 -15.35
C PHE A 199 7.52 14.81 -16.14
N LYS A 200 7.11 13.65 -16.66
CA LYS A 200 7.94 12.81 -17.51
C LYS A 200 8.27 13.53 -18.82
N SER A 201 9.52 13.38 -19.26
CA SER A 201 10.00 13.81 -20.57
C SER A 201 10.83 12.66 -21.17
N TYR A 202 11.99 12.94 -21.77
CA TYR A 202 12.99 11.95 -22.17
C TYR A 202 13.58 11.18 -20.98
N ILE A 203 13.42 11.73 -19.76
CA ILE A 203 13.79 11.11 -18.49
C ILE A 203 12.55 10.90 -17.61
N GLU A 204 12.70 10.08 -16.57
CA GLU A 204 11.66 9.87 -15.58
C GLU A 204 11.30 11.19 -14.88
N GLY A 205 10.01 11.40 -14.59
CA GLY A 205 9.55 12.68 -14.06
C GLY A 205 10.18 13.06 -12.72
N TRP A 206 10.55 12.10 -11.87
CA TRP A 206 11.29 12.40 -10.64
C TRP A 206 12.66 13.03 -10.91
N GLN A 207 13.25 12.88 -12.10
CA GLN A 207 14.56 13.43 -12.46
C GLN A 207 14.48 14.81 -13.12
N THR A 208 13.29 15.28 -13.51
CA THR A 208 13.12 16.59 -14.13
C THR A 208 13.15 17.70 -13.08
N ASP A 209 13.41 18.93 -13.51
CA ASP A 209 13.49 20.07 -12.60
C ASP A 209 12.13 20.33 -11.92
N ARG A 210 11.02 20.17 -12.66
CA ARG A 210 9.66 20.22 -12.10
C ARG A 210 9.45 19.11 -11.07
N GLY A 211 9.86 17.88 -11.37
CA GLY A 211 9.76 16.77 -10.44
C GLY A 211 10.57 16.97 -9.17
N MET A 212 11.80 17.47 -9.28
CA MET A 212 12.63 17.83 -8.13
C MET A 212 11.94 18.84 -7.22
N VAL A 213 11.45 19.95 -7.77
CA VAL A 213 10.77 21.00 -6.99
C VAL A 213 9.49 20.45 -6.35
N TYR A 214 8.70 19.68 -7.10
CA TYR A 214 7.45 19.08 -6.58
C TYR A 214 7.71 18.06 -5.47
N ILE A 215 8.73 17.20 -5.59
CA ILE A 215 9.03 16.22 -4.55
C ILE A 215 9.45 16.92 -3.26
N VAL A 216 10.33 17.91 -3.36
CA VAL A 216 10.86 18.61 -2.18
C VAL A 216 9.80 19.51 -1.53
N LEU A 217 9.01 20.24 -2.32
CA LEU A 217 8.10 21.26 -1.79
C LEU A 217 6.63 20.84 -1.73
N GLY A 218 6.28 19.75 -2.40
CA GLY A 218 4.89 19.35 -2.58
C GLY A 218 4.19 20.18 -3.66
N PRO A 219 2.85 20.09 -3.71
CA PRO A 219 2.06 20.82 -4.70
C PRO A 219 2.17 22.33 -4.51
N PRO A 220 2.37 23.11 -5.59
CA PRO A 220 2.31 24.57 -5.54
C PRO A 220 0.87 25.04 -5.26
N ALA A 221 0.74 26.25 -4.72
CA ALA A 221 -0.57 26.85 -4.47
C ALA A 221 -1.28 27.23 -5.78
N THR A 222 -0.52 27.69 -6.78
CA THR A 222 -1.04 27.94 -8.14
C THR A 222 0.01 27.60 -9.19
N ILE A 223 -0.48 27.20 -10.37
CA ILE A 223 0.30 26.98 -11.58
C ILE A 223 -0.25 27.89 -12.68
N GLN A 224 0.62 28.66 -13.32
CA GLN A 224 0.26 29.48 -14.48
C GLN A 224 1.11 29.08 -15.67
N THR A 225 0.51 28.95 -16.85
CA THR A 225 1.24 28.67 -18.09
C THR A 225 1.22 29.90 -18.98
N GLN A 226 2.37 30.26 -19.54
CA GLN A 226 2.50 31.37 -20.49
C GLN A 226 3.25 30.87 -21.73
N SER A 227 2.67 31.06 -22.90
CA SER A 227 3.32 30.73 -24.18
C SER A 227 3.80 32.01 -24.85
N ASP A 228 5.08 32.06 -25.20
CA ASP A 228 5.61 33.09 -26.07
C ASP A 228 5.62 32.58 -27.51
N PHE A 229 4.62 33.03 -28.28
CA PHE A 229 4.42 32.65 -29.68
C PHE A 229 5.58 33.05 -30.59
N TYR A 230 6.37 34.07 -30.23
CA TYR A 230 7.49 34.52 -31.06
C TYR A 230 8.77 33.71 -30.83
N SER A 231 8.99 33.26 -29.59
CA SER A 231 10.18 32.45 -29.25
C SER A 231 9.93 30.94 -29.22
N ASN A 232 8.67 30.50 -29.41
CA ASN A 232 8.22 29.11 -29.25
C ASN A 232 8.60 28.53 -27.88
N ARG A 233 8.63 29.37 -26.85
CA ARG A 233 8.93 28.97 -25.47
C ARG A 233 7.66 28.93 -24.67
N ASN A 234 7.51 27.87 -23.89
CA ASN A 234 6.42 27.75 -22.91
C ASN A 234 7.00 27.89 -21.52
N TYR A 235 6.39 28.74 -20.71
CA TYR A 235 6.75 28.96 -19.33
C TYR A 235 5.68 28.38 -18.42
N GLU A 236 6.13 27.78 -17.31
CA GLU A 236 5.27 27.31 -16.23
C GLU A 236 5.72 27.99 -14.93
N ILE A 237 4.81 28.74 -14.31
CA ILE A 237 5.08 29.55 -13.12
C ILE A 237 4.36 28.90 -11.95
N TRP A 238 5.12 28.36 -11.01
CA TRP A 238 4.62 27.73 -9.79
C TRP A 238 4.77 28.69 -8.62
N ASN A 239 3.67 29.05 -7.99
CA ASN A 239 3.69 29.89 -6.80
C ASN A 239 3.48 29.04 -5.54
N TYR A 240 4.42 29.15 -4.61
CA TYR A 240 4.30 28.69 -3.23
C TYR A 240 4.16 29.92 -2.32
N ALA A 241 3.77 29.72 -1.06
CA ALA A 241 3.43 30.80 -0.12
C ALA A 241 4.42 31.99 -0.11
N ASN A 242 5.73 31.73 -0.16
CA ASN A 242 6.78 32.75 -0.07
C ASN A 242 7.77 32.74 -1.24
N ARG A 243 7.49 32.01 -2.32
CA ARG A 243 8.46 31.83 -3.42
C ARG A 243 7.79 31.40 -4.72
N THR A 244 8.42 31.77 -5.83
CA THR A 244 7.99 31.44 -7.19
C THR A 244 9.09 30.68 -7.89
N PHE A 245 8.68 29.63 -8.61
CA PHE A 245 9.54 28.88 -9.53
C PHE A 245 9.04 29.10 -10.95
N ILE A 246 9.93 29.46 -11.85
CA ILE A 246 9.63 29.61 -13.27
C ILE A 246 10.38 28.50 -13.99
N PHE A 247 9.65 27.70 -14.75
CA PHE A 247 10.21 26.70 -15.64
C PHE A 247 10.00 27.12 -17.08
N VAL A 248 10.93 26.77 -17.96
CA VAL A 248 10.86 27.07 -19.39
C VAL A 248 11.12 25.82 -20.20
N ASP A 249 10.24 25.54 -21.16
CA ASP A 249 10.47 24.56 -22.21
C ASP A 249 11.00 25.28 -23.44
N TYR A 250 12.30 25.09 -23.70
CA TYR A 250 12.98 25.65 -24.88
C TYR A 250 12.68 24.88 -26.16
N SER A 251 12.20 23.65 -26.04
CA SER A 251 12.12 22.68 -27.13
C SER A 251 10.70 22.54 -27.69
N GLY A 252 9.68 22.87 -26.89
CA GLY A 252 8.27 22.61 -27.20
C GLY A 252 7.84 21.16 -26.97
N PHE A 253 8.73 20.28 -26.49
CA PHE A 253 8.47 18.86 -26.24
C PHE A 253 8.23 18.54 -24.75
N GLY A 254 8.04 19.55 -23.90
CA GLY A 254 7.73 19.38 -22.48
C GLY A 254 8.93 19.13 -21.58
N ASP A 255 10.17 19.37 -22.04
CA ASP A 255 11.38 19.36 -21.20
C ASP A 255 11.56 20.71 -20.48
N TYR A 256 10.66 20.98 -19.53
CA TYR A 256 10.69 22.19 -18.72
C TYR A 256 11.90 22.21 -17.79
N ARG A 257 12.76 23.22 -17.97
CA ARG A 257 13.96 23.49 -17.17
C ARG A 257 13.72 24.61 -16.18
N LEU A 258 14.27 24.50 -14.98
CA LEU A 258 14.20 25.54 -13.98
C LEU A 258 14.95 26.79 -14.47
N TYR A 259 14.20 27.87 -14.65
CA TYR A 259 14.71 29.16 -15.10
C TYR A 259 14.96 30.12 -13.93
N SER A 260 14.05 30.15 -12.95
CA SER A 260 14.18 30.99 -11.76
C SER A 260 13.58 30.29 -10.54
N PRO A 261 14.29 30.21 -9.39
CA PRO A 261 15.71 30.59 -9.22
C PRO A 261 16.63 29.71 -10.06
N PRO A 262 17.87 30.13 -10.37
CA PRO A 262 18.78 29.35 -11.22
C PRO A 262 19.26 28.03 -10.57
N THR A 263 19.10 27.88 -9.26
CA THR A 263 19.49 26.70 -8.50
C THR A 263 18.47 26.39 -7.40
N PHE A 264 18.27 25.10 -7.12
CA PHE A 264 17.40 24.64 -6.03
C PHE A 264 18.03 23.40 -5.37
N ASN A 265 18.50 23.55 -4.13
CA ASN A 265 19.29 22.55 -3.41
C ASN A 265 18.64 22.10 -2.09
N GLU A 266 17.38 22.45 -1.87
CA GLU A 266 16.66 22.03 -0.67
C GLU A 266 16.41 20.51 -0.66
N LYS A 267 16.35 19.95 0.54
CA LYS A 267 15.94 18.58 0.77
C LYS A 267 14.49 18.55 1.25
N TYR A 268 13.80 17.48 0.87
CA TYR A 268 12.50 17.13 1.41
C TYR A 268 12.58 17.05 2.93
N SER A 269 11.55 17.60 3.57
CA SER A 269 11.26 17.42 4.98
C SER A 269 9.76 17.26 5.11
N TYR A 270 9.34 16.28 5.90
CA TYR A 270 7.95 16.15 6.30
C TYR A 270 7.53 17.40 7.10
N ARG A 271 6.29 17.86 6.92
CA ARG A 271 5.75 19.10 7.51
C ARG A 271 4.39 18.87 8.13
#